data_AF-A0A2T3G438-F1
#
_entry.id   AF-A0A2T3G438-F1
#
_cell.length_a   1.000
_cell.length_b   1.000
_cell.length_c   1.000
_cell.angle_alpha   90.00
_cell.angle_beta   90.00
_cell.angle_gamma   90.00
#
_symmetry.space_group_name_H-M   'P 1'
#
loop_
_entity.id
_entity.type
_entity.pdbx_description
1 polymer ?
#
loop_
_entity_poly.entity_id
_entity_poly.type
_entity_poly.pdbx_seq_one_letter_code
_entity_poly.pdbx_strand_id
1 'polypeptide(L)'
;MKNTWRDKLYQYRLLIIIVCICLIGGCGYAFYNSFKNKEDSYVTHVSNGDKAIVKTADITVTKDDIYNYLLDNDGSNMTLNTAINYVADKEITDQDAINSKVDELKNQYLQYAGTSDLNTYATDAGYKDEDDFIKQVITPNAKLQLLQEKYVDKNFKSLVKQYKVKYIKYFTVDTESQALKIIKDITNETSFTTYFDENSGTDAGMVTKKSSDLDSKIVKKLDKFTKDGIYAKAIKTSESKYAVVWVYNTDKSNLKDEIKKGLTSLSDFTTKCETYYLRKYNFDVYEPSIKKAIKKTSKNYFE
;
A
#
# COMPACT_ATOMS: atom_id res chain seq x y z
N MET A 1 -8.88 16.29 21.59
CA MET A 1 -8.82 15.58 20.30
C MET A 1 -8.23 14.21 20.54
N LYS A 2 -9.03 13.14 20.42
CA LYS A 2 -8.58 11.77 20.73
C LYS A 2 -7.72 11.25 19.58
N ASN A 3 -6.43 11.17 19.84
CA ASN A 3 -5.41 10.59 18.97
C ASN A 3 -5.66 9.07 18.92
N THR A 4 -6.33 8.56 17.88
CA THR A 4 -6.73 7.15 17.83
C THR A 4 -5.62 6.26 17.27
N TRP A 5 -5.61 4.99 17.65
CA TRP A 5 -4.66 4.01 17.13
C TRP A 5 -4.75 3.83 15.61
N ARG A 6 -5.92 4.12 14.99
CA ARG A 6 -6.10 4.16 13.53
C ARG A 6 -5.27 5.27 12.88
N ASP A 7 -5.18 6.45 13.52
CA ASP A 7 -4.39 7.58 13.03
C ASP A 7 -2.89 7.26 13.05
N LYS A 8 -2.44 6.60 14.12
CA LYS A 8 -1.05 6.09 14.22
C LYS A 8 -0.76 5.02 13.16
N LEU A 9 -1.69 4.09 12.91
CA LEU A 9 -1.53 3.05 11.88
C LEU A 9 -1.48 3.62 10.47
N TYR A 10 -2.24 4.69 10.19
CA TYR A 10 -2.18 5.43 8.93
C TYR A 10 -0.84 6.15 8.77
N GLN A 11 -0.34 6.81 9.83
CA GLN A 11 0.99 7.41 9.87
C GLN A 11 2.11 6.38 9.68
N TYR A 12 2.03 5.20 10.31
CA TYR A 12 3.01 4.11 10.17
C TYR A 12 3.01 3.46 8.77
N ARG A 13 1.87 3.45 8.06
CA ARG A 13 1.81 2.94 6.68
C ARG A 13 2.28 3.97 5.65
N LEU A 14 2.01 5.26 5.88
CA LEU A 14 2.62 6.36 5.12
C LEU A 14 4.16 6.37 5.28
N LEU A 15 4.65 6.06 6.49
CA LEU A 15 6.06 5.85 6.80
C LEU A 15 6.72 4.80 5.88
N ILE A 16 6.04 3.70 5.53
CA ILE A 16 6.60 2.68 4.62
C ILE A 16 6.71 3.19 3.18
N ILE A 17 5.74 3.98 2.72
CA ILE A 17 5.75 4.55 1.36
C ILE A 17 6.84 5.63 1.22
N ILE A 18 7.04 6.46 2.25
CA ILE A 18 8.08 7.50 2.27
C ILE A 18 9.48 6.87 2.41
N VAL A 19 9.65 5.85 3.25
CA VAL A 19 10.96 5.18 3.44
C VAL A 19 11.44 4.47 2.17
N CYS A 20 10.54 3.96 1.32
CA CYS A 20 10.93 3.40 0.02
C CYS A 20 11.53 4.42 -0.96
N ILE A 21 11.33 5.74 -0.73
CA ILE A 21 11.86 6.80 -1.60
C ILE A 21 13.23 7.31 -1.10
N CYS A 22 13.58 7.13 0.18
CA CYS A 22 14.77 7.73 0.80
C CYS A 22 16.05 6.86 0.81
N LEU A 23 16.04 5.63 0.27
CA LEU A 23 17.21 4.73 0.34
C LEU A 23 18.15 4.82 -0.89
N ILE A 24 18.52 6.05 -1.30
CA ILE A 24 19.65 6.28 -2.22
C ILE A 24 20.79 6.89 -1.40
N GLY A 25 21.41 6.06 -0.56
CA GLY A 25 22.36 6.56 0.45
C GLY A 25 23.32 5.49 0.91
N GLY A 26 24.26 5.12 0.04
CA GLY A 26 25.46 4.38 0.41
C GLY A 26 25.74 3.23 -0.53
N CYS A 27 26.96 3.19 -1.08
CA CYS A 27 27.77 1.98 -1.30
C CYS A 27 28.97 2.26 -2.23
N GLY A 28 29.96 3.05 -1.78
CA GLY A 28 31.24 3.16 -2.51
C GLY A 28 32.01 1.83 -2.60
N TYR A 29 31.79 0.91 -1.66
CA TYR A 29 32.49 -0.38 -1.60
C TYR A 29 31.77 -1.53 -2.33
N ALA A 30 30.44 -1.46 -2.53
CA ALA A 30 29.70 -2.44 -3.33
C ALA A 30 29.83 -2.20 -4.85
N PHE A 31 30.23 -0.98 -5.24
CA PHE A 31 30.43 -0.57 -6.63
C PHE A 31 31.51 -1.42 -7.34
N TYR A 32 32.62 -1.72 -6.67
CA TYR A 32 33.75 -2.44 -7.26
C TYR A 32 33.48 -3.93 -7.56
N ASN A 33 32.77 -4.63 -6.67
CA ASN A 33 32.46 -6.05 -6.86
C ASN A 33 31.33 -6.32 -7.88
N SER A 34 30.57 -5.30 -8.26
CA SER A 34 29.45 -5.43 -9.22
C SER A 34 29.92 -5.61 -10.67
N PHE A 35 31.18 -5.29 -10.98
CA PHE A 35 31.77 -5.38 -12.34
C PHE A 35 32.48 -6.70 -12.65
N LYS A 36 32.69 -7.57 -11.66
CA LYS A 36 33.34 -8.86 -11.88
C LYS A 36 32.31 -9.99 -11.83
N ASN A 37 32.10 -10.60 -13.00
CA ASN A 37 31.30 -11.81 -13.27
C ASN A 37 29.80 -11.59 -13.46
N LYS A 38 29.39 -11.21 -14.69
CA LYS A 38 28.03 -11.47 -15.16
C LYS A 38 28.04 -12.13 -16.54
N GLU A 39 27.54 -13.36 -16.59
CA GLU A 39 27.28 -14.13 -17.81
C GLU A 39 25.98 -13.68 -18.52
N ASP A 40 25.15 -12.82 -17.89
CA ASP A 40 23.95 -12.24 -18.47
C ASP A 40 24.21 -10.75 -18.83
N SER A 41 24.75 -10.47 -20.03
CA SER A 41 24.92 -9.09 -20.50
C SER A 41 23.58 -8.45 -20.88
N TYR A 42 23.32 -7.22 -20.41
CA TYR A 42 22.25 -6.38 -20.97
C TYR A 42 22.41 -6.29 -22.49
N VAL A 43 21.30 -6.33 -23.23
CA VAL A 43 21.35 -6.20 -24.70
C VAL A 43 21.27 -4.74 -25.16
N THR A 44 20.99 -3.83 -24.22
CA THR A 44 20.97 -2.39 -24.43
C THR A 44 22.32 -1.76 -24.09
N HIS A 45 22.70 -0.74 -24.86
CA HIS A 45 23.92 0.05 -24.69
C HIS A 45 23.59 1.53 -24.78
N VAL A 46 24.34 2.37 -24.07
CA VAL A 46 24.22 3.82 -24.26
C VAL A 46 25.10 4.28 -25.43
N SER A 47 24.76 5.41 -26.04
CA SER A 47 25.56 5.96 -27.13
C SER A 47 26.99 6.28 -26.68
N ASN A 48 27.98 5.75 -27.40
CA ASN A 48 29.40 5.72 -27.02
C ASN A 48 29.63 5.00 -25.68
N GLY A 49 29.01 3.83 -25.52
CA GLY A 49 29.04 3.02 -24.31
C GLY A 49 30.45 2.62 -23.84
N ASP A 50 31.34 2.33 -24.78
CA ASP A 50 32.75 2.00 -24.58
C ASP A 50 33.62 3.19 -24.11
N LYS A 51 33.09 4.42 -24.14
CA LYS A 51 33.82 5.61 -23.73
C LYS A 51 34.20 5.51 -22.26
N ALA A 52 35.51 5.49 -21.99
CA ALA A 52 36.04 5.61 -20.64
C ALA A 52 35.63 6.94 -19.99
N ILE A 53 35.09 6.85 -18.78
CA ILE A 53 34.69 7.98 -17.93
C ILE A 53 35.52 8.07 -16.66
N VAL A 54 36.08 6.94 -16.21
CA VAL A 54 37.10 6.88 -15.17
C VAL A 54 38.23 6.00 -15.70
N LYS A 55 39.46 6.48 -15.61
CA LYS A 55 40.65 5.72 -16.01
C LYS A 55 41.76 5.93 -14.99
N THR A 56 42.22 4.84 -14.39
CA THR A 56 43.42 4.77 -13.55
C THR A 56 44.40 3.75 -14.16
N ALA A 57 45.52 3.47 -13.48
CA ALA A 57 46.51 2.49 -13.96
C ALA A 57 45.90 1.09 -14.14
N ASP A 58 44.97 0.70 -13.26
CA ASP A 58 44.44 -0.67 -13.19
C ASP A 58 42.95 -0.78 -13.53
N ILE A 59 42.24 0.34 -13.66
CA ILE A 59 40.78 0.37 -13.82
C ILE A 59 40.40 1.27 -14.98
N THR A 60 39.53 0.77 -15.85
CA THR A 60 38.77 1.59 -16.80
C THR A 60 37.29 1.33 -16.54
N VAL A 61 36.55 2.39 -16.22
CA VAL A 61 35.08 2.36 -16.14
C VAL A 61 34.57 3.09 -17.37
N THR A 62 33.70 2.43 -18.12
CA THR A 62 33.05 2.95 -19.32
C THR A 62 31.66 3.51 -19.01
N LYS A 63 31.02 4.17 -19.99
CA LYS A 63 29.64 4.62 -19.84
C LYS A 63 28.68 3.44 -19.69
N ASP A 64 28.89 2.35 -20.42
CA ASP A 64 28.07 1.15 -20.30
C ASP A 64 28.23 0.48 -18.94
N ASP A 65 29.41 0.54 -18.32
CA ASP A 65 29.62 0.04 -16.97
C ASP A 65 28.71 0.78 -15.95
N ILE A 66 28.68 2.11 -15.99
CA ILE A 66 27.77 2.87 -15.12
C ILE A 66 26.30 2.57 -15.47
N TYR A 67 25.95 2.50 -16.75
CA TYR A 67 24.59 2.18 -17.17
C TYR A 67 24.12 0.82 -16.64
N ASN A 68 24.94 -0.22 -16.81
CA ASN A 68 24.66 -1.57 -16.34
C ASN A 68 24.54 -1.61 -14.81
N TYR A 69 25.41 -0.90 -14.10
CA TYR A 69 25.32 -0.75 -12.66
C TYR A 69 23.98 -0.12 -12.23
N LEU A 70 23.53 0.93 -12.92
CA LEU A 70 22.22 1.56 -12.63
C LEU A 70 21.06 0.61 -12.92
N LEU A 71 21.13 -0.14 -14.02
CA LEU A 71 20.11 -1.15 -14.33
C LEU A 71 20.04 -2.27 -13.29
N ASP A 72 21.19 -2.70 -12.79
CA ASP A 72 21.29 -3.75 -11.78
C ASP A 72 20.67 -3.37 -10.44
N ASN A 73 20.81 -2.10 -10.06
CA ASN A 73 20.32 -1.61 -8.77
C ASN A 73 18.88 -1.13 -8.85
N ASP A 74 18.53 -0.39 -9.90
CA ASP A 74 17.27 0.36 -9.95
C ASP A 74 16.45 0.11 -11.22
N GLY A 75 17.01 -0.56 -12.24
CA GLY A 75 16.39 -0.66 -13.57
C GLY A 75 14.98 -1.24 -13.56
N SER A 76 14.72 -2.26 -12.74
CA SER A 76 13.39 -2.86 -12.60
C SER A 76 12.36 -1.91 -11.97
N ASN A 77 12.71 -1.25 -10.87
CA ASN A 77 11.85 -0.29 -10.18
C ASN A 77 11.62 0.96 -11.05
N MET A 78 12.67 1.49 -11.67
CA MET A 78 12.56 2.64 -12.58
C MET A 78 11.66 2.32 -13.77
N THR A 79 11.80 1.15 -14.39
CA THR A 79 10.95 0.73 -15.52
C THR A 79 9.49 0.66 -15.10
N LEU A 80 9.20 0.02 -13.97
CA LEU A 80 7.83 -0.13 -13.46
C LEU A 80 7.22 1.23 -13.08
N ASN A 81 7.95 2.05 -12.31
CA ASN A 81 7.50 3.37 -11.90
C ASN A 81 7.27 4.29 -13.10
N THR A 82 8.13 4.24 -14.11
CA THR A 82 7.96 5.02 -15.34
C THR A 82 6.68 4.60 -16.07
N ALA A 83 6.46 3.29 -16.23
CA ALA A 83 5.26 2.77 -16.89
C ALA A 83 3.98 3.14 -16.12
N ILE A 84 3.99 3.02 -14.80
CA ILE A 84 2.83 3.34 -13.96
C ILE A 84 2.55 4.85 -13.93
N ASN A 85 3.58 5.70 -13.85
CA ASN A 85 3.39 7.16 -13.95
C ASN A 85 2.83 7.56 -15.32
N TYR A 86 3.32 6.95 -16.39
CA TYR A 86 2.75 7.16 -17.74
C TYR A 86 1.27 6.80 -17.80
N VAL A 87 0.86 5.70 -17.16
CA VAL A 87 -0.55 5.33 -17.07
C VAL A 87 -1.32 6.32 -16.19
N ALA A 88 -0.76 6.75 -15.06
CA ALA A 88 -1.38 7.74 -14.18
C ALA A 88 -1.63 9.07 -14.91
N ASP A 89 -0.67 9.56 -15.69
CA ASP A 89 -0.81 10.77 -16.51
C ASP A 89 -1.93 10.66 -17.55
N LYS A 90 -2.15 9.46 -18.11
CA LYS A 90 -3.25 9.22 -19.05
C LYS A 90 -4.61 9.08 -18.37
N GLU A 91 -4.65 8.46 -17.20
CA GLU A 91 -5.90 8.13 -16.50
C GLU A 91 -6.40 9.25 -15.60
N ILE A 92 -5.50 10.10 -15.10
CA ILE A 92 -5.78 11.13 -14.10
C ILE A 92 -5.49 12.49 -14.73
N THR A 93 -6.54 13.06 -15.32
CA THR A 93 -6.47 14.34 -16.06
C THR A 93 -7.30 15.45 -15.41
N ASP A 94 -8.04 15.14 -14.34
CA ASP A 94 -8.83 16.11 -13.58
C ASP A 94 -7.90 16.97 -12.72
N GLN A 95 -7.68 18.21 -13.14
CA GLN A 95 -6.72 19.11 -12.50
C GLN A 95 -7.17 19.54 -11.10
N ASP A 96 -8.47 19.66 -10.84
CA ASP A 96 -8.98 20.04 -9.52
C ASP A 96 -8.77 18.90 -8.52
N ALA A 97 -9.03 17.66 -8.94
CA ALA A 97 -8.75 16.48 -8.14
C ALA A 97 -7.24 16.34 -7.86
N ILE A 98 -6.38 16.60 -8.85
CA ILE A 98 -4.93 16.58 -8.69
C ILE A 98 -4.48 17.65 -7.70
N ASN A 99 -4.91 18.90 -7.86
CA ASN A 99 -4.53 20.00 -6.99
C ASN A 99 -4.97 19.74 -5.55
N SER A 100 -6.21 19.29 -5.35
CA SER A 100 -6.73 18.95 -4.03
C SER A 100 -5.91 17.83 -3.37
N LYS A 101 -5.51 16.81 -4.14
CA LYS A 101 -4.67 15.73 -3.61
C LYS A 101 -3.24 16.20 -3.34
N VAL A 102 -2.68 17.09 -4.16
CA VAL A 102 -1.36 17.70 -3.91
C VAL A 102 -1.38 18.46 -2.58
N ASP A 103 -2.40 19.28 -2.32
CA ASP A 103 -2.52 20.02 -1.06
C ASP A 103 -2.69 19.09 0.15
N GLU A 104 -3.46 18.01 -0.01
CA GLU A 104 -3.56 16.96 1.01
C GLU A 104 -2.18 16.37 1.34
N LEU A 105 -1.40 16.02 0.32
CA LEU A 105 -0.07 15.43 0.49
C LEU A 105 0.94 16.43 1.05
N LYS A 106 0.94 17.69 0.61
CA LYS A 106 1.77 18.74 1.21
C LYS A 106 1.58 18.81 2.72
N ASN A 107 0.33 18.87 3.18
CA ASN A 107 0.00 18.90 4.59
C ASN A 107 0.49 17.65 5.33
N GLN A 108 0.41 16.48 4.69
CA GLN A 108 0.94 15.23 5.27
C GLN A 108 2.47 15.26 5.41
N TYR A 109 3.21 15.75 4.40
CA TYR A 109 4.66 15.90 4.47
C TYR A 109 5.09 16.89 5.57
N LEU A 110 4.41 18.02 5.70
CA LEU A 110 4.65 19.01 6.76
C LEU A 110 4.44 18.41 8.15
N GLN A 111 3.33 17.70 8.36
CA GLN A 111 3.05 17.02 9.62
C GLN A 111 4.10 15.95 9.94
N TYR A 112 4.53 15.18 8.94
CA TYR A 112 5.54 14.15 9.10
C TYR A 112 6.91 14.73 9.45
N ALA A 113 7.34 15.75 8.72
CA ALA A 113 8.62 16.42 8.93
C ALA A 113 8.63 17.30 10.20
N GLY A 114 7.48 17.47 10.87
CA GLY A 114 7.37 18.32 12.06
C GLY A 114 7.68 19.79 11.77
N THR A 115 7.47 20.22 10.51
CA THR A 115 7.76 21.57 10.03
C THR A 115 6.52 22.19 9.40
N SER A 116 6.47 23.51 9.39
CA SER A 116 5.48 24.28 8.60
C SER A 116 6.04 24.81 7.28
N ASP A 117 7.32 24.54 7.00
CA ASP A 117 8.02 25.03 5.83
C ASP A 117 8.46 23.86 4.93
N LEU A 118 7.75 23.71 3.81
CA LEU A 118 8.02 22.66 2.82
C LEU A 118 9.26 22.98 1.99
N ASN A 119 9.60 24.26 1.81
CA ASN A 119 10.76 24.67 1.04
C ASN A 119 12.06 24.27 1.73
N THR A 120 12.17 24.48 3.05
CA THR A 120 13.33 24.00 3.83
C THR A 120 13.48 22.48 3.72
N TYR A 121 12.38 21.73 3.86
CA TYR A 121 12.40 20.28 3.68
C TYR A 121 12.86 19.88 2.27
N ALA A 122 12.35 20.56 1.23
CA ALA A 122 12.72 20.31 -0.15
C ALA A 122 14.22 20.55 -0.39
N THR A 123 14.77 21.67 0.08
CA THR A 123 16.19 21.98 -0.10
C THR A 123 17.10 21.02 0.68
N ASP A 124 16.71 20.63 1.90
CA ASP A 124 17.45 19.66 2.71
C ASP A 124 17.47 18.27 2.06
N ALA A 125 16.39 17.92 1.35
CA ALA A 125 16.28 16.68 0.58
C ALA A 125 16.97 16.76 -0.81
N GLY A 126 17.61 17.88 -1.14
CA GLY A 126 18.39 18.07 -2.38
C GLY A 126 17.60 18.57 -3.58
N TYR A 127 16.36 19.02 -3.40
CA TYR A 127 15.56 19.66 -4.44
C TYR A 127 15.89 21.15 -4.53
N LYS A 128 15.62 21.75 -5.69
CA LYS A 128 15.95 23.17 -5.93
C LYS A 128 15.14 24.12 -5.02
N ASP A 129 13.86 23.84 -4.88
CA ASP A 129 12.87 24.64 -4.16
C ASP A 129 11.58 23.82 -3.93
N GLU A 130 10.61 24.38 -3.22
CA GLU A 130 9.29 23.76 -3.00
C GLU A 130 8.62 23.36 -4.32
N ASP A 131 8.63 24.23 -5.33
CA ASP A 131 7.97 23.96 -6.61
C ASP A 131 8.57 22.75 -7.33
N ASP A 132 9.90 22.62 -7.29
CA ASP A 132 10.61 21.47 -7.82
C ASP A 132 10.23 20.18 -7.08
N PHE A 133 10.15 20.21 -5.75
CA PHE A 133 9.70 19.06 -4.95
C PHE A 133 8.24 18.68 -5.23
N ILE A 134 7.35 19.67 -5.36
CA ILE A 134 5.95 19.42 -5.72
C ILE A 134 5.86 18.75 -7.09
N LYS A 135 6.62 19.24 -8.05
CA LYS A 135 6.60 18.74 -9.42
C LYS A 135 7.18 17.32 -9.52
N GLN A 136 8.30 17.06 -8.86
CA GLN A 136 9.04 15.80 -8.99
C GLN A 136 8.53 14.70 -8.06
N VAL A 137 7.93 15.05 -6.91
CA VAL A 137 7.54 14.07 -5.87
C VAL A 137 6.05 14.11 -5.59
N ILE A 138 5.52 15.26 -5.17
CA ILE A 138 4.15 15.33 -4.65
C ILE A 138 3.12 15.09 -5.76
N THR A 139 3.30 15.70 -6.93
CA THR A 139 2.35 15.60 -8.05
C THR A 139 2.28 14.19 -8.64
N PRO A 140 3.40 13.50 -8.93
CA PRO A 140 3.36 12.08 -9.29
C PRO A 140 2.66 11.23 -8.23
N ASN A 141 3.00 11.41 -6.95
CA ASN A 141 2.37 10.66 -5.86
C ASN A 141 0.86 10.91 -5.76
N ALA A 142 0.42 12.16 -5.95
CA ALA A 142 -1.00 12.51 -5.99
C ALA A 142 -1.73 11.75 -7.10
N LYS A 143 -1.17 11.73 -8.32
CA LYS A 143 -1.74 10.99 -9.45
C LYS A 143 -1.78 9.49 -9.19
N LEU A 144 -0.74 8.91 -8.58
CA LEU A 144 -0.71 7.49 -8.23
C LEU A 144 -1.79 7.13 -7.21
N GLN A 145 -2.00 7.96 -6.18
CA GLN A 145 -3.08 7.73 -5.21
C GLN A 145 -4.46 7.86 -5.86
N LEU A 146 -4.68 8.88 -6.70
CA LEU A 146 -5.91 9.03 -7.46
C LEU A 146 -6.16 7.86 -8.42
N LEU A 147 -5.11 7.29 -9.01
CA LEU A 147 -5.19 6.08 -9.84
C LEU A 147 -5.71 4.87 -9.06
N GLN A 148 -5.23 4.69 -7.83
CA GLN A 148 -5.72 3.65 -6.92
C GLN A 148 -7.17 3.88 -6.50
N GLU A 149 -7.52 5.12 -6.14
CA GLU A 149 -8.89 5.50 -5.80
C GLU A 149 -9.86 5.27 -6.98
N LYS A 150 -9.46 5.66 -8.19
CA LYS A 150 -10.20 5.41 -9.44
C LYS A 150 -10.40 3.91 -9.68
N TYR A 151 -9.38 3.09 -9.41
CA TYR A 151 -9.49 1.63 -9.50
C TYR A 151 -10.49 1.07 -8.48
N VAL A 152 -10.49 1.58 -7.24
CA VAL A 152 -11.50 1.22 -6.24
C VAL A 152 -12.90 1.57 -6.75
N ASP A 153 -13.12 2.80 -7.18
CA ASP A 153 -14.43 3.29 -7.59
C ASP A 153 -15.01 2.45 -8.73
N LYS A 154 -14.17 2.13 -9.72
CA LYS A 154 -14.56 1.28 -10.85
C LYS A 154 -14.89 -0.15 -10.43
N ASN A 155 -14.20 -0.69 -9.43
CA ASN A 155 -14.28 -2.11 -9.06
C ASN A 155 -14.93 -2.35 -7.69
N PHE A 156 -15.60 -1.36 -7.12
CA PHE A 156 -15.99 -1.31 -5.71
C PHE A 156 -16.71 -2.59 -5.25
N LYS A 157 -17.79 -2.99 -5.94
CA LYS A 157 -18.56 -4.19 -5.60
C LYS A 157 -17.71 -5.46 -5.62
N SER A 158 -16.84 -5.61 -6.62
CA SER A 158 -15.95 -6.76 -6.76
C SER A 158 -14.90 -6.78 -5.65
N LEU A 159 -14.29 -5.63 -5.34
CA LEU A 159 -13.28 -5.51 -4.29
C LEU A 159 -13.88 -5.77 -2.90
N VAL A 160 -15.04 -5.20 -2.58
CA VAL A 160 -15.77 -5.46 -1.33
C VAL A 160 -16.02 -6.95 -1.13
N LYS A 161 -16.47 -7.65 -2.19
CA LYS A 161 -16.69 -9.10 -2.15
C LYS A 161 -15.37 -9.86 -2.00
N GLN A 162 -14.37 -9.54 -2.82
CA GLN A 162 -13.09 -10.25 -2.87
C GLN A 162 -12.29 -10.11 -1.58
N TYR A 163 -12.29 -8.94 -0.96
CA TYR A 163 -11.63 -8.68 0.32
C TYR A 163 -12.51 -9.03 1.52
N LYS A 164 -13.77 -9.41 1.32
CA LYS A 164 -14.72 -9.75 2.38
C LYS A 164 -14.85 -8.61 3.39
N VAL A 165 -15.06 -7.39 2.89
CA VAL A 165 -15.16 -6.19 3.74
C VAL A 165 -16.37 -6.32 4.67
N LYS A 166 -16.13 -6.23 5.98
CA LYS A 166 -17.15 -6.26 7.05
C LYS A 166 -16.85 -5.20 8.09
N TYR A 167 -17.84 -4.88 8.90
CA TYR A 167 -17.68 -4.06 10.09
C TYR A 167 -18.15 -4.87 11.29
N ILE A 168 -17.28 -5.01 12.28
CA ILE A 168 -17.57 -5.87 13.43
C ILE A 168 -17.08 -5.25 14.75
N LYS A 169 -17.87 -5.49 15.79
CA LYS A 169 -17.48 -5.35 17.20
C LYS A 169 -17.43 -6.75 17.80
N TYR A 170 -16.51 -7.03 18.70
CA TYR A 170 -16.46 -8.31 19.38
C TYR A 170 -15.86 -8.20 20.78
N PHE A 171 -16.17 -9.17 21.63
CA PHE A 171 -15.48 -9.43 22.89
C PHE A 171 -15.35 -10.93 23.06
N THR A 172 -14.51 -11.36 24.00
CA THR A 172 -14.24 -12.79 24.25
C THR A 172 -14.56 -13.18 25.68
N VAL A 173 -15.11 -14.36 25.86
CA VAL A 173 -15.33 -15.00 27.16
C VAL A 173 -14.64 -16.37 27.22
N ASP A 174 -14.48 -16.92 28.42
CA ASP A 174 -13.66 -18.12 28.61
C ASP A 174 -14.32 -19.41 28.12
N THR A 175 -15.65 -19.50 28.17
CA THR A 175 -16.38 -20.74 27.83
C THR A 175 -17.42 -20.55 26.73
N GLU A 176 -17.66 -21.62 25.96
CA GLU A 176 -18.69 -21.63 24.91
C GLU A 176 -20.08 -21.41 25.50
N SER A 177 -20.36 -22.02 26.66
CA SER A 177 -21.64 -21.90 27.35
C SER A 177 -21.95 -20.45 27.74
N GLN A 178 -20.95 -19.71 28.26
CA GLN A 178 -21.10 -18.28 28.54
C GLN A 178 -21.38 -17.49 27.27
N ALA A 179 -20.62 -17.72 26.19
CA ALA A 179 -20.83 -17.01 24.93
C ALA A 179 -22.23 -17.26 24.36
N LEU A 180 -22.70 -18.52 24.38
CA LEU A 180 -24.03 -18.88 23.90
C LEU A 180 -25.16 -18.32 24.77
N LYS A 181 -24.95 -18.20 26.09
CA LYS A 181 -25.90 -17.53 26.99
C LYS A 181 -26.02 -16.06 26.61
N ILE A 182 -24.89 -15.36 26.52
CA ILE A 182 -24.84 -13.93 26.18
C ILE A 182 -25.47 -13.68 24.79
N ILE A 183 -25.17 -14.51 23.78
CA ILE A 183 -25.78 -14.40 22.45
C ILE A 183 -27.31 -14.49 22.50
N LYS A 184 -27.88 -15.31 23.39
CA LYS A 184 -29.34 -15.42 23.56
C LYS A 184 -29.93 -14.22 24.31
N ASP A 185 -29.19 -13.67 25.25
CA ASP A 185 -29.62 -12.53 26.07
C ASP A 185 -29.59 -11.21 25.26
N ILE A 186 -28.73 -11.14 24.22
CA ILE A 186 -28.65 -9.98 23.32
C ILE A 186 -29.83 -9.97 22.35
N THR A 187 -30.68 -8.94 22.45
CA THR A 187 -31.85 -8.74 21.60
C THR A 187 -31.71 -7.52 20.68
N ASN A 188 -30.82 -6.59 21.00
CA ASN A 188 -30.59 -5.34 20.28
C ASN A 188 -29.18 -4.77 20.58
N GLU A 189 -28.83 -3.67 19.91
CA GLU A 189 -27.50 -3.04 20.07
C GLU A 189 -27.24 -2.53 21.49
N THR A 190 -28.26 -2.05 22.21
CA THR A 190 -28.12 -1.59 23.61
C THR A 190 -27.69 -2.75 24.51
N SER A 191 -28.36 -3.89 24.42
CA SER A 191 -27.99 -5.09 25.19
C SER A 191 -26.61 -5.62 24.83
N PHE A 192 -26.22 -5.54 23.55
CA PHE A 192 -24.85 -5.88 23.14
C PHE A 192 -23.82 -4.95 23.76
N THR A 193 -24.09 -3.63 23.79
CA THR A 193 -23.17 -2.61 24.29
C THR A 193 -22.85 -2.82 25.77
N THR A 194 -23.82 -3.20 26.59
CA THR A 194 -23.58 -3.55 28.00
C THR A 194 -22.54 -4.66 28.15
N TYR A 195 -22.75 -5.80 27.48
CA TYR A 195 -21.78 -6.90 27.54
C TYR A 195 -20.44 -6.53 26.90
N PHE A 196 -20.47 -5.75 25.82
CA PHE A 196 -19.27 -5.28 25.15
C PHE A 196 -18.39 -4.47 26.10
N ASP A 197 -18.96 -3.52 26.85
CA ASP A 197 -18.22 -2.69 27.81
C ASP A 197 -17.72 -3.51 29.01
N GLU A 198 -18.57 -4.39 29.57
CA GLU A 198 -18.21 -5.28 30.69
C GLU A 198 -17.03 -6.22 30.35
N ASN A 199 -16.90 -6.60 29.08
CA ASN A 199 -15.89 -7.55 28.62
C ASN A 199 -14.73 -6.87 27.87
N SER A 200 -14.56 -5.55 28.03
CA SER A 200 -13.49 -4.78 27.36
C SER A 200 -13.46 -5.02 25.85
N GLY A 201 -14.63 -4.94 25.21
CA GLY A 201 -14.83 -5.25 23.82
C GLY A 201 -13.98 -4.39 22.87
N THR A 202 -13.73 -4.95 21.70
CA THR A 202 -12.97 -4.34 20.62
C THR A 202 -13.90 -3.98 19.47
N ASP A 203 -13.95 -2.69 19.11
CA ASP A 203 -14.51 -2.26 17.83
C ASP A 203 -13.42 -2.35 16.76
N ALA A 204 -13.50 -3.40 15.95
CA ALA A 204 -12.53 -3.63 14.90
C ALA A 204 -12.75 -2.69 13.70
N GLY A 205 -13.87 -1.96 13.65
CA GLY A 205 -14.22 -1.14 12.51
C GLY A 205 -14.29 -1.98 11.23
N MET A 206 -13.81 -1.40 10.13
CA MET A 206 -13.66 -2.10 8.86
C MET A 206 -12.60 -3.21 8.96
N VAL A 207 -13.02 -4.45 8.74
CA VAL A 207 -12.16 -5.63 8.63
C VAL A 207 -12.25 -6.27 7.25
N THR A 208 -11.19 -6.99 6.89
CA THR A 208 -11.10 -7.74 5.64
C THR A 208 -10.48 -9.11 5.88
N LYS A 209 -10.43 -9.95 4.84
CA LYS A 209 -9.66 -11.20 4.87
C LYS A 209 -8.15 -11.02 5.11
N LYS A 210 -7.65 -9.78 5.09
CA LYS A 210 -6.25 -9.39 5.32
C LYS A 210 -6.03 -8.70 6.67
N SER A 211 -7.06 -8.57 7.50
CA SER A 211 -6.91 -8.00 8.86
C SER A 211 -6.04 -8.92 9.72
N SER A 212 -4.83 -8.45 10.06
CA SER A 212 -3.87 -9.15 10.93
C SER A 212 -4.28 -9.12 12.40
N ASP A 213 -4.91 -8.04 12.82
CA ASP A 213 -5.22 -7.77 14.22
C ASP A 213 -6.52 -8.47 14.67
N LEU A 214 -7.21 -9.12 13.73
CA LEU A 214 -8.40 -9.91 13.98
C LEU A 214 -8.05 -11.40 14.04
N ASP A 215 -8.58 -12.09 15.04
CA ASP A 215 -8.36 -13.53 15.19
C ASP A 215 -8.69 -14.30 13.90
N SER A 216 -7.77 -15.15 13.45
CA SER A 216 -7.87 -15.89 12.19
C SER A 216 -9.13 -16.78 12.08
N LYS A 217 -9.70 -17.24 13.21
CA LYS A 217 -10.94 -18.00 13.27
C LYS A 217 -12.16 -17.12 12.98
N ILE A 218 -12.13 -15.85 13.39
CA ILE A 218 -13.15 -14.85 13.03
C ILE A 218 -12.99 -14.46 11.55
N VAL A 219 -11.76 -14.23 11.07
CA VAL A 219 -11.48 -13.92 9.65
C VAL A 219 -12.06 -14.99 8.71
N LYS A 220 -11.94 -16.28 9.08
CA LYS A 220 -12.52 -17.40 8.31
C LYS A 220 -14.05 -17.39 8.25
N LYS A 221 -14.71 -16.65 9.14
CA LYS A 221 -16.18 -16.56 9.22
C LYS A 221 -16.74 -15.27 8.61
N LEU A 222 -15.92 -14.35 8.10
CA LEU A 222 -16.41 -13.08 7.53
C LEU A 222 -17.53 -13.26 6.48
N ASP A 223 -17.49 -14.32 5.65
CA ASP A 223 -18.55 -14.59 4.66
C ASP A 223 -19.92 -14.89 5.28
N LYS A 224 -19.96 -15.30 6.56
CA LYS A 224 -21.20 -15.60 7.29
C LYS A 224 -21.86 -14.35 7.86
N PHE A 225 -21.12 -13.24 7.96
CA PHE A 225 -21.59 -11.96 8.49
C PHE A 225 -22.36 -11.19 7.41
N THR A 226 -23.62 -11.55 7.19
CA THR A 226 -24.42 -11.07 6.05
C THR A 226 -25.52 -10.08 6.42
N LYS A 227 -25.82 -9.92 7.71
CA LYS A 227 -26.84 -9.01 8.24
C LYS A 227 -26.30 -8.32 9.49
N ASP A 228 -26.83 -7.13 9.76
CA ASP A 228 -26.56 -6.41 11.01
C ASP A 228 -27.14 -7.17 12.19
N GLY A 229 -26.51 -7.02 13.36
CA GLY A 229 -26.88 -7.67 14.61
C GLY A 229 -25.91 -8.74 15.08
N ILE A 230 -26.33 -9.47 16.11
CA ILE A 230 -25.53 -10.50 16.75
C ILE A 230 -25.34 -11.72 15.84
N TYR A 231 -24.11 -12.21 15.72
CA TYR A 231 -23.84 -13.50 15.08
C TYR A 231 -24.23 -14.63 16.03
N ALA A 232 -25.18 -15.47 15.60
CA ALA A 232 -25.85 -16.46 16.43
C ALA A 232 -24.97 -17.63 16.96
N LYS A 233 -23.68 -17.67 16.65
CA LYS A 233 -22.78 -18.76 17.09
C LYS A 233 -21.55 -18.18 17.76
N ALA A 234 -21.16 -18.79 18.88
CA ALA A 234 -19.86 -18.55 19.48
C ALA A 234 -18.74 -18.96 18.51
N ILE A 235 -17.65 -18.20 18.48
CA ILE A 235 -16.48 -18.51 17.65
C ILE A 235 -15.30 -18.79 18.59
N LYS A 236 -14.82 -20.04 18.62
CA LYS A 236 -13.60 -20.38 19.34
C LYS A 236 -12.40 -19.69 18.67
N THR A 237 -11.69 -18.85 19.42
CA THR A 237 -10.51 -18.10 18.97
C THR A 237 -9.27 -19.00 18.98
N SER A 238 -8.15 -18.49 18.45
CA SER A 238 -6.85 -19.18 18.51
C SER A 238 -6.31 -19.32 19.94
N GLU A 239 -6.71 -18.42 20.84
CA GLU A 239 -6.36 -18.45 22.27
C GLU A 239 -7.31 -19.32 23.12
N SER A 240 -8.14 -20.15 22.49
CA SER A 240 -9.12 -21.03 23.15
C SER A 240 -10.24 -20.32 23.94
N LYS A 241 -10.40 -19.00 23.78
CA LYS A 241 -11.57 -18.25 24.22
C LYS A 241 -12.70 -18.31 23.19
N TYR A 242 -13.87 -17.76 23.52
CA TYR A 242 -15.04 -17.72 22.65
C TYR A 242 -15.46 -16.29 22.38
N ALA A 243 -15.42 -15.90 21.10
CA ALA A 243 -15.83 -14.59 20.65
C ALA A 243 -17.35 -14.51 20.44
N VAL A 244 -17.92 -13.41 20.94
CA VAL A 244 -19.28 -12.94 20.64
C VAL A 244 -19.13 -11.77 19.68
N VAL A 245 -19.76 -11.84 18.50
CA VAL A 245 -19.53 -10.90 17.40
C VAL A 245 -20.81 -10.19 17.01
N TRP A 246 -20.76 -8.86 17.01
CA TRP A 246 -21.79 -7.99 16.45
C TRP A 246 -21.37 -7.47 15.09
N VAL A 247 -22.22 -7.67 14.10
CA VAL A 247 -22.03 -7.19 12.73
C VAL A 247 -22.84 -5.90 12.56
N TYR A 248 -22.26 -4.90 11.93
CA TYR A 248 -22.96 -3.67 11.58
C TYR A 248 -22.57 -3.21 10.18
N ASN A 249 -23.21 -2.16 9.66
CA ASN A 249 -22.85 -1.56 8.37
C ASN A 249 -22.80 -2.59 7.22
N THR A 250 -23.79 -3.49 7.19
CA THR A 250 -23.91 -4.44 6.08
C THR A 250 -24.32 -3.75 4.79
N ASP A 251 -25.19 -2.74 4.86
CA ASP A 251 -25.32 -1.73 3.80
C ASP A 251 -24.07 -0.82 3.80
N LYS A 252 -23.46 -0.68 2.63
CA LYS A 252 -22.19 0.03 2.40
C LYS A 252 -22.35 1.22 1.46
N SER A 253 -23.58 1.54 1.08
CA SER A 253 -23.93 2.66 0.20
C SER A 253 -23.25 3.96 0.64
N ASN A 254 -23.32 4.26 1.95
CA ASN A 254 -22.78 5.47 2.56
C ASN A 254 -21.35 5.32 3.13
N LEU A 255 -20.68 4.18 2.88
CA LEU A 255 -19.35 3.87 3.42
C LEU A 255 -18.29 3.78 2.33
N LYS A 256 -18.61 4.25 1.12
CA LYS A 256 -17.75 4.13 -0.05
C LYS A 256 -16.36 4.71 0.19
N ASP A 257 -16.29 5.90 0.80
CA ASP A 257 -15.02 6.59 1.04
C ASP A 257 -14.19 5.95 2.15
N GLU A 258 -14.82 5.51 3.24
CA GLU A 258 -14.10 4.78 4.30
C GLU A 258 -13.56 3.45 3.76
N ILE A 259 -14.37 2.70 3.01
CA ILE A 259 -13.96 1.44 2.40
C ILE A 259 -12.85 1.67 1.38
N LYS A 260 -12.93 2.75 0.60
CA LYS A 260 -11.88 3.13 -0.34
C LYS A 260 -10.56 3.34 0.39
N LYS A 261 -10.53 4.18 1.43
CA LYS A 261 -9.34 4.42 2.26
C LYS A 261 -8.81 3.13 2.90
N GLY A 262 -9.72 2.28 3.41
CA GLY A 262 -9.34 1.01 4.00
C GLY A 262 -8.72 0.04 3.00
N LEU A 263 -9.28 -0.06 1.78
CA LEU A 263 -8.78 -0.93 0.72
C LEU A 263 -7.43 -0.46 0.16
N THR A 264 -7.26 0.84 -0.11
CA THR A 264 -5.99 1.39 -0.63
C THR A 264 -4.86 1.25 0.38
N SER A 265 -5.17 1.15 1.68
CA SER A 265 -4.19 0.92 2.74
C SER A 265 -3.69 -0.53 2.85
N LEU A 266 -4.27 -1.49 2.12
CA LEU A 266 -3.86 -2.90 2.18
C LEU A 266 -2.56 -3.11 1.42
N SER A 267 -1.63 -3.88 1.99
CA SER A 267 -0.29 -4.08 1.43
C SER A 267 -0.27 -4.71 0.03
N ASP A 268 -1.28 -5.50 -0.32
CA ASP A 268 -1.39 -6.14 -1.65
C ASP A 268 -2.19 -5.30 -2.66
N PHE A 269 -2.73 -4.15 -2.26
CA PHE A 269 -3.61 -3.36 -3.11
C PHE A 269 -2.87 -2.68 -4.26
N THR A 270 -1.70 -2.11 -3.99
CA THR A 270 -0.85 -1.44 -4.99
C THR A 270 -0.55 -2.35 -6.17
N THR A 271 0.06 -3.52 -5.93
CA THR A 271 0.38 -4.50 -6.99
C THR A 271 -0.84 -4.89 -7.80
N LYS A 272 -2.01 -4.99 -7.17
CA LYS A 272 -3.25 -5.35 -7.86
C LYS A 272 -3.78 -4.24 -8.76
N CYS A 273 -3.74 -2.99 -8.29
CA CYS A 273 -4.09 -1.82 -9.08
C CYS A 273 -3.14 -1.66 -10.28
N GLU A 274 -1.83 -1.75 -10.03
CA GLU A 274 -0.80 -1.71 -11.07
C GLU A 274 -0.99 -2.82 -12.10
N THR A 275 -1.21 -4.07 -11.65
CA THR A 275 -1.49 -5.20 -12.54
C THR A 275 -2.65 -4.92 -13.48
N TYR A 276 -3.75 -4.37 -12.96
CA TYR A 276 -4.91 -4.02 -13.77
C TYR A 276 -4.55 -3.02 -14.87
N TYR A 277 -3.84 -1.95 -14.51
CA TYR A 277 -3.51 -0.87 -15.43
C TYR A 277 -2.40 -1.24 -16.43
N LEU A 278 -1.33 -1.90 -15.99
CA LEU A 278 -0.27 -2.38 -16.87
C LEU A 278 -0.82 -3.32 -17.95
N ARG A 279 -1.70 -4.26 -17.57
CA ARG A 279 -2.39 -5.12 -18.53
C ARG A 279 -3.29 -4.33 -19.46
N LYS A 280 -4.06 -3.36 -18.94
CA LYS A 280 -4.93 -2.49 -19.76
C LYS A 280 -4.14 -1.76 -20.86
N TYR A 281 -2.89 -1.39 -20.58
CA TYR A 281 -2.00 -0.67 -21.50
C TYR A 281 -1.00 -1.58 -22.23
N ASN A 282 -1.18 -2.91 -22.19
CA ASN A 282 -0.31 -3.89 -22.85
C ASN A 282 1.18 -3.69 -22.51
N PHE A 283 1.47 -3.47 -21.23
CA PHE A 283 2.84 -3.30 -20.75
C PHE A 283 3.70 -4.51 -21.11
N ASP A 284 4.85 -4.24 -21.72
CA ASP A 284 5.88 -5.24 -21.93
C ASP A 284 7.28 -4.64 -21.74
N VAL A 285 8.24 -5.52 -21.47
CA VAL A 285 9.66 -5.18 -21.30
C VAL A 285 10.48 -6.04 -22.25
N TYR A 286 11.28 -5.38 -23.08
CA TYR A 286 12.09 -6.03 -24.11
C TYR A 286 13.51 -6.35 -23.63
N GLU A 287 14.02 -5.66 -22.61
CA GLU A 287 15.28 -6.00 -21.96
C GLU A 287 15.10 -7.25 -21.06
N PRO A 288 15.67 -8.42 -21.43
CA PRO A 288 15.38 -9.69 -20.75
C PRO A 288 15.74 -9.68 -19.27
N SER A 289 16.86 -9.05 -18.89
CA SER A 289 17.31 -8.99 -17.49
C SER A 289 16.34 -8.22 -16.61
N ILE A 290 15.85 -7.07 -17.12
CA ILE A 290 14.83 -6.26 -16.45
C ILE A 290 13.48 -6.98 -16.40
N LYS A 291 13.05 -7.59 -17.51
CA LYS A 291 11.80 -8.37 -17.55
C LYS A 291 11.81 -9.51 -16.52
N LYS A 292 12.94 -10.24 -16.44
CA LYS A 292 13.16 -11.31 -15.46
C LYS A 292 13.13 -10.78 -14.03
N ALA A 293 13.73 -9.62 -13.76
CA ALA A 293 13.70 -8.97 -12.46
C ALA A 293 12.27 -8.56 -12.05
N ILE A 294 11.52 -7.89 -12.93
CA ILE A 294 10.13 -7.48 -12.65
C ILE A 294 9.22 -8.72 -12.42
N LYS A 295 9.41 -9.79 -13.19
CA LYS A 295 8.67 -11.06 -12.99
C LYS A 295 8.91 -11.70 -11.62
N LYS A 296 10.08 -11.47 -10.99
CA LYS A 296 10.35 -11.95 -9.62
C LYS A 296 9.53 -11.18 -8.59
N THR A 297 9.30 -9.88 -8.81
CA THR A 297 8.45 -9.04 -7.96
C THR A 297 6.97 -9.40 -8.11
N SER A 298 6.48 -9.50 -9.35
CA SER A 298 5.12 -9.96 -9.63
C SER A 298 5.01 -10.48 -11.07
N LYS A 299 4.78 -11.79 -11.22
CA LYS A 299 4.51 -12.41 -12.52
C LYS A 299 3.24 -11.87 -13.16
N ASN A 300 2.28 -11.46 -12.33
CA ASN A 300 0.97 -10.99 -12.78
C ASN A 300 1.05 -9.72 -13.65
N TYR A 301 2.14 -8.95 -13.63
CA TYR A 301 2.28 -7.78 -14.50
C TYR A 301 2.33 -8.14 -16.00
N PHE A 302 2.67 -9.38 -16.36
CA PHE A 302 2.80 -9.84 -17.76
C PHE A 302 1.83 -10.95 -18.17
N GLU A 303 1.13 -11.58 -17.22
CA GLU A 303 0.12 -12.63 -17.44
C GLU A 303 -1.30 -12.05 -17.47
#